data_AF-A0A3D4WAQ6-F1
#
_entry.id   AF-A0A3D4WAQ6-F1
#
_cell.length_a   1.000
_cell.length_b   1.000
_cell.length_c   1.000
_cell.angle_alpha   90.00
_cell.angle_beta   90.00
_cell.angle_gamma   90.00
#
_symmetry.space_group_name_H-M   'P 1'
#
loop_
_entity.id
_entity.type
_entity.pdbx_description
1 polymer ?
#
loop_
_entity_poly.entity_id
_entity_poly.type
_entity_poly.pdbx_seq_one_letter_code
_entity_poly.pdbx_strand_id
1 'polypeptide(L)'
;MRQMYKVFYNDRPVILTDSLPEAKSEESGRVVLINSRNDLKEAVNNFLKSPLSQQLTIYNIGNIKKLLDDFISLFWYLEASGGIVRNPEGERLFIYRFGRWDLPKGK
;
A
#
# COMPACT_ATOMS: atom_id res chain seq x y z
N MET A 1 -18.36 4.95 -1.78
CA MET A 1 -17.50 3.85 -1.25
C MET A 1 -16.37 4.49 -0.48
N ARG A 2 -16.09 4.05 0.76
CA ARG A 2 -14.86 4.47 1.46
C ARG A 2 -13.67 3.97 0.65
N GLN A 3 -12.67 4.83 0.44
CA GLN A 3 -11.53 4.50 -0.39
C GLN A 3 -10.35 4.15 0.53
N MET A 4 -9.72 3.01 0.28
CA MET A 4 -8.60 2.48 1.04
C MET A 4 -7.48 2.11 0.07
N TYR A 5 -6.25 2.53 0.36
CA TYR A 5 -5.08 2.15 -0.44
C TYR A 5 -4.24 1.13 0.33
N LYS A 6 -3.74 0.12 -0.40
CA LYS A 6 -2.87 -0.91 0.14
C LYS A 6 -1.57 -0.94 -0.66
N VAL A 7 -0.47 -0.66 0.01
CA VAL A 7 0.90 -0.67 -0.54
C VAL A 7 1.66 -1.81 0.13
N PHE A 8 2.64 -2.41 -0.55
CA PHE A 8 3.45 -3.49 0.01
C PHE A 8 4.93 -3.13 -0.01
N TYR A 9 5.64 -3.48 1.06
CA TYR A 9 7.09 -3.39 1.16
C TYR A 9 7.63 -4.70 1.76
N ASN A 10 8.38 -5.47 0.97
CA ASN A 10 8.87 -6.82 1.33
C ASN A 10 7.75 -7.71 1.89
N ASP A 11 6.64 -7.81 1.15
CA ASP A 11 5.42 -8.56 1.52
C ASP A 11 4.68 -8.06 2.79
N ARG A 12 5.13 -6.95 3.38
CA ARG A 12 4.49 -6.31 4.53
C ARG A 12 3.55 -5.19 4.06
N PRO A 13 2.25 -5.22 4.44
CA PRO A 13 1.30 -4.21 3.99
C PRO A 13 1.43 -2.88 4.75
N VAL A 14 1.31 -1.79 4.01
CA VAL A 14 1.02 -0.44 4.50
C VAL A 14 -0.39 -0.07 4.04
N ILE A 15 -1.29 0.16 4.98
CA ILE A 15 -2.69 0.49 4.73
C ILE A 15 -2.89 1.99 4.95
N LEU A 16 -3.45 2.68 3.96
CA LEU A 16 -3.89 4.07 4.08
C LEU A 16 -5.42 4.08 4.10
N THR A 17 -6.00 4.66 5.15
CA THR A 17 -7.46 4.67 5.36
C THR A 17 -7.95 6.01 5.94
N ASP A 18 -9.20 6.37 5.65
CA ASP A 18 -9.89 7.54 6.20
C ASP A 18 -10.69 7.24 7.48
N SER A 19 -10.79 5.96 7.86
CA SER A 19 -11.48 5.52 9.07
C SER A 19 -10.56 4.69 9.98
N LEU A 20 -10.76 4.87 11.28
CA LEU A 20 -10.20 3.98 12.31
C LEU A 20 -10.60 2.53 12.02
N PRO A 21 -9.65 1.59 11.91
CA PRO A 21 -9.97 0.18 11.81
C PRO A 21 -10.72 -0.27 13.08
N GLU A 22 -11.87 -0.92 12.90
CA GLU A 22 -12.73 -1.38 14.01
C GLU A 22 -12.11 -2.55 14.81
N ALA A 23 -11.07 -3.20 14.28
CA ALA A 23 -10.46 -4.38 14.88
C ALA A 23 -9.04 -4.07 15.42
N LYS A 24 -8.87 -4.27 16.73
CA LYS A 24 -7.56 -4.49 17.38
C LYS A 24 -7.32 -6.00 17.44
N SER A 25 -7.11 -6.68 16.31
CA SER A 25 -6.56 -8.04 16.36
C SER A 25 -5.03 -7.94 16.54
N GLU A 26 -4.41 -8.93 17.16
CA GLU A 26 -2.95 -8.99 17.33
C GLU A 26 -2.19 -8.98 15.99
N GLU A 27 -2.89 -9.32 14.89
CA GLU A 27 -2.43 -9.28 13.50
C GLU A 27 -2.49 -7.88 12.85
N SER A 28 -3.13 -6.90 13.49
CA SER A 28 -3.45 -5.59 12.89
C SER A 28 -2.24 -4.65 12.72
N GLY A 29 -1.07 -5.06 13.21
CA GLY A 29 0.17 -4.29 13.14
C GLY A 29 0.08 -2.95 13.88
N ARG A 30 0.99 -2.03 13.54
CA ARG A 30 1.04 -0.69 14.15
C ARG A 30 0.02 0.22 13.48
N VAL A 31 -0.90 0.78 14.26
CA VAL A 31 -1.88 1.77 13.78
C VAL A 31 -1.44 3.18 14.22
N VAL A 32 -1.38 4.13 13.29
CA VAL A 32 -0.91 5.51 13.55
C VAL A 32 -1.88 6.52 12.96
N LEU A 33 -2.34 7.45 13.82
CA LEU A 33 -3.02 8.67 13.38
C LEU A 33 -1.97 9.67 12.94
N ILE A 34 -2.13 10.23 11.75
CA ILE A 34 -1.22 11.21 11.18
C ILE A 34 -1.95 12.54 11.06
N ASN A 35 -1.38 13.61 11.64
CA ASN A 35 -1.93 14.97 11.53
C ASN A 35 -1.03 15.89 10.70
N SER A 36 0.25 15.53 10.55
CA SER A 36 1.23 16.28 9.76
C SER A 36 2.01 15.39 8.78
N ARG A 37 2.60 16.02 7.75
CA ARG A 37 3.52 15.33 6.82
C ARG A 37 4.78 14.80 7.53
N ASN A 38 5.23 15.44 8.61
CA ASN A 38 6.37 14.98 9.38
C ASN A 38 6.03 13.68 10.12
N ASP A 39 4.85 13.59 10.74
CA ASP A 39 4.38 12.38 11.41
C ASP A 39 4.34 11.22 10.42
N LEU A 40 3.85 11.49 9.19
CA LEU A 40 3.78 10.48 8.13
C LEU A 40 5.17 9.94 7.80
N LYS A 41 6.12 10.86 7.57
CA LYS A 41 7.51 10.52 7.25
C LYS A 41 8.15 9.71 8.36
N GLU A 42 7.93 10.06 9.62
CA GLU A 42 8.47 9.31 10.76
C GLU A 42 7.85 7.92 10.89
N ALA A 43 6.51 7.80 10.76
CA ALA A 43 5.82 6.52 10.81
C ALA A 43 6.32 5.57 9.72
N VAL A 44 6.45 6.06 8.49
CA VAL A 44 6.97 5.30 7.34
C VAL A 44 8.43 4.91 7.58
N ASN A 45 9.30 5.85 7.96
CA ASN A 45 10.71 5.55 8.23
C ASN A 45 10.90 4.50 9.31
N ASN A 46 10.12 4.57 10.40
CA ASN A 46 10.17 3.60 11.48
C ASN A 46 9.75 2.20 11.00
N PHE A 47 8.73 2.10 10.15
CA PHE A 47 8.29 0.84 9.56
C PHE A 47 9.30 0.25 8.57
N LEU A 48 9.96 1.09 7.77
CA LEU A 48 10.99 0.66 6.83
C LEU A 48 12.24 0.15 7.56
N LYS A 49 12.60 0.77 8.69
CA LYS A 49 13.76 0.38 9.52
C LYS A 49 13.48 -0.79 10.46
N SER A 50 12.21 -1.07 10.78
CA SER A 50 11.82 -2.14 11.71
C SER A 50 11.39 -3.40 10.94
N PRO A 51 12.29 -4.39 10.74
CA PRO A 51 11.95 -5.61 10.02
C PRO A 51 10.91 -6.48 10.73
N LEU A 52 10.74 -6.31 12.05
CA LEU A 52 9.76 -7.06 12.86
C LEU A 52 8.33 -6.54 12.69
N SER A 53 8.13 -5.34 12.13
CA SER A 53 6.81 -4.75 11.99
C SER A 53 6.03 -5.41 10.86
N GLN A 54 5.04 -6.26 11.18
CA GLN A 54 4.29 -7.03 10.17
C GLN A 54 3.39 -6.16 9.28
N GLN A 55 2.82 -5.09 9.81
CA GLN A 55 1.91 -4.19 9.11
C GLN A 55 1.98 -2.78 9.69
N LEU A 56 1.77 -1.77 8.84
CA LEU A 56 1.54 -0.38 9.24
C LEU A 56 0.20 0.09 8.71
N THR A 57 -0.67 0.55 9.60
CA THR A 57 -1.94 1.19 9.22
C THR A 57 -1.84 2.68 9.54
N ILE A 58 -1.88 3.52 8.52
CA ILE A 58 -1.90 4.97 8.62
C ILE A 58 -3.33 5.43 8.36
N TYR A 59 -3.86 6.22 9.29
CA TYR A 59 -5.15 6.86 9.08
C TYR A 59 -5.09 8.36 9.32
N ASN A 60 -5.88 9.09 8.53
CA ASN A 60 -6.09 10.53 8.66
C ASN A 60 -7.58 10.80 8.43
N ILE A 61 -8.20 11.53 9.35
CA ILE A 61 -9.60 11.92 9.22
C ILE A 61 -9.64 13.09 8.22
N GLY A 62 -9.97 12.79 6.97
CA GLY A 62 -9.98 13.81 5.93
C GLY A 62 -9.87 13.26 4.51
N ASN A 63 -8.99 13.84 3.72
CA ASN A 63 -8.86 13.55 2.29
C ASN A 63 -7.84 12.42 2.05
N ILE A 64 -8.35 11.20 1.82
CA ILE A 64 -7.55 10.02 1.53
C ILE A 64 -6.67 10.15 0.27
N LYS A 65 -7.08 10.95 -0.73
CA LYS A 65 -6.23 11.23 -1.90
C LYS A 65 -5.01 12.05 -1.50
N LYS A 66 -5.20 13.09 -0.68
CA LYS A 66 -4.08 13.89 -0.15
C LYS A 66 -3.12 13.01 0.66
N LEU A 67 -3.65 12.11 1.49
CA LEU A 67 -2.81 11.15 2.23
C LEU A 67 -1.99 10.25 1.30
N LEU A 68 -2.61 9.75 0.23
CA LEU A 68 -1.90 8.99 -0.80
C LEU A 68 -0.80 9.83 -1.47
N ASP A 69 -1.11 11.06 -1.88
CA ASP A 69 -0.17 11.95 -2.55
C ASP A 69 1.02 12.30 -1.64
N ASP A 70 0.74 12.63 -0.37
CA ASP A 70 1.77 12.87 0.64
C ASP A 70 2.64 11.61 0.86
N PHE A 71 2.02 10.43 0.90
CA PHE A 71 2.73 9.15 1.04
C PHE A 71 3.63 8.86 -0.17
N ILE A 72 3.11 8.99 -1.40
CA ILE A 72 3.87 8.76 -2.64
C ILE A 72 5.05 9.73 -2.71
N SER A 73 4.88 10.98 -2.27
CA SER A 73 5.94 12.00 -2.28
C SER A 73 7.15 11.67 -1.40
N LEU A 74 7.04 10.68 -0.50
CA LEU A 74 8.17 10.18 0.30
C LEU A 74 9.13 9.28 -0.51
N PHE A 75 8.72 8.85 -1.70
CA PHE A 75 9.46 7.91 -2.52
C PHE A 75 9.77 8.49 -3.89
N TRP A 76 10.76 7.91 -4.56
CA TRP A 76 10.89 8.11 -6.00
C TRP A 76 9.77 7.33 -6.69
N TYR A 77 8.79 8.07 -7.21
CA TYR A 77 7.71 7.50 -8.00
C TYR A 77 8.22 7.09 -9.39
N LEU A 78 8.02 5.82 -9.73
CA LEU A 78 8.21 5.31 -11.08
C LEU A 78 6.84 4.82 -11.57
N GLU A 79 6.34 5.47 -12.62
CA GLU A 79 5.16 4.99 -13.31
C GLU A 79 5.48 3.64 -13.97
N ALA A 80 4.59 2.67 -13.80
CA ALA A 80 4.70 1.37 -14.41
C ALA A 80 3.42 1.10 -15.18
N SER A 81 3.56 0.84 -16.48
CA SER A 81 2.44 0.39 -17.30
C SER A 81 2.14 -1.08 -17.05
N GLY A 82 0.87 -1.46 -17.02
CA GLY A 82 0.46 -2.85 -16.83
C GLY A 82 -1.05 -2.98 -16.70
N GLY A 83 -1.53 -4.20 -16.52
CA GLY A 83 -2.96 -4.42 -16.32
C GLY A 83 -3.36 -5.87 -16.51
N ILE A 84 -4.64 -6.12 -16.27
CA ILE A 84 -5.26 -7.41 -16.56
C ILE A 84 -5.62 -7.42 -18.04
N VAL A 85 -4.88 -8.20 -18.83
CA VAL A 85 -5.23 -8.47 -20.23
C VAL A 85 -6.21 -9.64 -20.26
N ARG A 86 -7.30 -9.48 -21.03
CA ARG A 86 -8.28 -10.53 -21.25
C ARG A 86 -8.41 -10.88 -22.73
N ASN A 87 -8.62 -12.15 -23.04
CA ASN A 87 -9.03 -12.56 -24.38
C ASN A 87 -10.56 -12.41 -24.55
N PRO A 88 -11.13 -12.63 -25.75
CA PRO A 88 -12.57 -12.56 -25.99
C PRO A 88 -13.41 -13.54 -25.15
N GLU A 89 -12.80 -14.63 -24.67
CA GLU A 89 -13.42 -15.63 -23.80
C GLU A 89 -13.36 -15.24 -22.31
N GLY A 90 -12.72 -14.12 -21.97
CA GLY A 90 -12.60 -13.60 -20.61
C GLY A 90 -11.45 -14.18 -19.78
N GLU A 91 -10.62 -15.03 -20.39
CA GLU A 91 -9.42 -15.59 -19.75
C GLU A 91 -8.36 -14.52 -19.52
N ARG A 92 -7.51 -14.70 -18.51
CA ARG A 92 -6.51 -13.69 -18.10
C ARG A 92 -5.10 -14.11 -18.53
N LEU A 93 -4.36 -13.18 -19.14
CA LEU A 93 -2.95 -13.38 -19.46
C LEU A 93 -2.08 -13.27 -18.20
N PHE A 94 -1.27 -14.29 -17.96
CA PHE A 94 -0.22 -14.30 -16.93
C PHE A 94 1.13 -14.60 -17.58
N ILE A 95 2.20 -14.16 -16.92
CA ILE A 95 3.59 -14.52 -17.27
C ILE A 95 4.18 -15.37 -16.14
N TYR A 96 4.95 -16.41 -16.48
CA TYR A 96 5.63 -17.24 -15.48
C TYR A 96 7.11 -16.86 -15.38
N ARG A 97 7.55 -16.43 -14.20
CA ARG A 97 8.94 -16.05 -13.94
C ARG A 97 9.29 -16.21 -12.47
N PHE A 98 10.56 -16.46 -12.17
CA PHE A 98 11.04 -16.66 -10.78
C PHE A 98 10.23 -17.72 -10.00
N GLY A 99 9.78 -18.79 -10.68
CA GLY A 99 9.02 -19.87 -10.06
C GLY A 99 7.58 -19.53 -9.66
N ARG A 100 7.01 -18.43 -10.17
CA ARG A 100 5.62 -18.02 -9.88
C ARG A 100 4.94 -17.35 -11.06
N TRP A 101 3.61 -17.39 -11.08
CA TRP A 101 2.79 -16.63 -12.03
C TRP A 101 2.68 -15.16 -11.58
N ASP A 102 2.86 -14.22 -12.50
CA ASP A 102 2.79 -12.78 -12.29
C ASP A 102 1.97 -12.12 -13.42
N LEU A 103 1.52 -10.88 -13.21
CA LEU A 103 0.84 -10.12 -14.26
C LEU A 103 1.84 -9.54 -15.26
N PRO A 104 1.46 -9.44 -16.55
CA PRO A 104 2.26 -8.70 -17.52
C PRO A 104 2.29 -7.22 -17.13
N LYS A 105 3.49 -6.71 -16.84
CA LYS A 105 3.75 -5.32 -16.49
C LYS A 105 5.06 -4.86 -17.12
N GLY A 106 5.05 -3.66 -17.68
CA GLY A 106 6.19 -2.98 -18.27
C GLY A 106 6.64 -1.79 -17.42
N LYS A 107 7.70 -1.13 -17.87
CA LYS A 107 8.06 0.21 -17.41
C LYS A 107 7.25 1.19 -18.26
#